data_AF-A0A2T3M6P0-F1
#
_entry.id   AF-A0A2T3M6P0-F1
#
_cell.length_a   1.000
_cell.length_b   1.000
_cell.length_c   1.000
_cell.angle_alpha   90.00
_cell.angle_beta   90.00
_cell.angle_gamma   90.00
#
_symmetry.space_group_name_H-M   'P 1'
#
loop_
_entity.id
_entity.type
_entity.pdbx_description
1 polymer ?
#
loop_
_entity_poly.entity_id
_entity_poly.type
_entity_poly.pdbx_seq_one_letter_code
_entity_poly.pdbx_strand_id
1 'polypeptide(L)' 'MSVYNIMYINDLNKTIKSETVFMKCLKGAKISSSSFAPFFTVKIELRDIVGKLLATKENNIWVNNEK' A
#
# COMPACT_ATOMS: atom_id res chain seq x y z
N MET A 1 5.22 4.32 -16.59
CA MET A 1 4.24 4.34 -15.48
C MET A 1 4.17 2.93 -14.94
N SER A 2 4.24 2.73 -13.63
CA SER A 2 4.10 1.41 -13.00
C SER A 2 2.72 1.27 -12.37
N VAL A 3 2.23 0.04 -12.28
CA VAL A 3 0.94 -0.29 -11.68
C VAL A 3 1.17 -0.84 -10.27
N TYR A 4 0.44 -0.32 -9.30
CA TYR A 4 0.51 -0.76 -7.90
C TYR A 4 -0.89 -1.10 -7.40
N ASN A 5 -1.00 -2.25 -6.76
CA ASN A 5 -2.18 -2.66 -6.02
C ASN A 5 -1.99 -2.27 -4.55
N ILE A 6 -2.84 -1.39 -4.04
CA ILE A 6 -2.83 -0.92 -2.67
C ILE A 6 -3.88 -1.70 -1.88
N MET A 7 -3.51 -2.23 -0.72
CA MET A 7 -4.44 -2.81 0.24
C MET A 7 -4.36 -2.06 1.57
N TYR A 8 -5.51 -1.60 2.04
CA TYR A 8 -5.66 -0.95 3.34
C TYR A 8 -6.22 -1.98 4.32
N ILE A 9 -5.52 -2.19 5.43
CA ILE A 9 -5.80 -3.24 6.40
C ILE A 9 -6.07 -2.60 7.77
N ASN A 10 -7.09 -3.10 8.46
CA ASN A 10 -7.46 -2.67 9.81
C ASN A 10 -6.78 -3.51 10.91
N ASP A 11 -7.05 -3.17 12.16
CA ASP A 11 -6.59 -3.84 13.37
C ASP A 11 -6.99 -5.32 13.47
N LEU A 12 -8.12 -5.70 12.87
CA LEU A 12 -8.55 -7.10 12.73
C LEU A 12 -7.83 -7.86 11.60
N ASN A 13 -6.78 -7.28 11.01
CA ASN A 13 -6.05 -7.81 9.87
C ASN A 13 -6.95 -8.09 8.65
N LYS A 14 -8.06 -7.34 8.50
CA LYS A 14 -8.96 -7.43 7.35
C LYS A 14 -8.67 -6.30 6.38
N THR A 15 -8.71 -6.61 5.08
CA THR A 15 -8.68 -5.59 4.03
C THR A 15 -10.00 -4.81 4.04
N ILE A 16 -9.92 -3.52 4.36
CA ILE A 16 -11.08 -2.62 4.40
C ILE A 16 -11.29 -1.89 3.08
N LYS A 17 -10.23 -1.75 2.28
CA LYS A 17 -10.27 -1.15 0.94
C LYS A 17 -9.09 -1.69 0.13
N SER A 18 -9.28 -1.83 -1.17
CA SER A 18 -8.20 -2.01 -2.13
C SER A 18 -8.40 -1.10 -3.34
N GLU A 19 -7.31 -0.71 -3.98
CA GLU A 19 -7.35 0.08 -5.21
C GLU A 19 -6.10 -0.16 -6.05
N THR A 20 -6.24 -0.01 -7.37
CA THR A 20 -5.13 -0.07 -8.31
C THR A 20 -4.78 1.33 -8.75
N VAL A 21 -3.51 1.74 -8.58
CA VAL A 21 -3.03 3.06 -8.98
C VAL A 21 -1.91 2.97 -10.02
N PHE A 22 -1.93 3.92 -10.94
CA PHE A 22 -0.86 4.12 -11.91
C PHE A 22 0.03 5.26 -11.41
N MET A 23 1.29 4.96 -11.10
CA MET A 23 2.22 5.93 -10.52
C MET A 23 3.58 5.87 -11.21
N LYS A 24 4.32 6.98 -11.19
CA LYS A 24 5.67 7.05 -11.79
C LYS A 24 6.64 6.08 -11.12
N CYS A 25 6.57 5.92 -9.80
CA CYS A 25 7.46 5.08 -9.01
C CYS A 25 6.82 4.67 -7.67
N LEU A 26 7.43 3.72 -6.96
CA LEU A 26 6.96 3.21 -5.67
C LEU A 26 6.84 4.33 -4.62
N LYS A 27 7.75 5.31 -4.65
CA LYS A 27 7.67 6.51 -3.78
C LYS A 27 6.36 7.28 -3.99
N GLY A 28 5.91 7.43 -5.24
CA GLY A 28 4.64 8.09 -5.55
C GLY A 28 3.44 7.30 -5.00
N ALA A 29 3.47 5.97 -5.16
CA ALA A 29 2.44 5.09 -4.61
C ALA A 29 2.36 5.18 -3.07
N LYS A 30 3.51 5.23 -2.37
CA LYS A 30 3.57 5.40 -0.90
C LYS A 30 2.94 6.70 -0.40
N ILE A 31 3.22 7.80 -1.10
CA ILE A 31 2.68 9.13 -0.76
C ILE A 31 1.17 9.12 -0.98
N SER A 32 0.74 8.72 -2.18
CA SER A 32 -0.68 8.65 -2.54
C SER A 32 -1.46 7.76 -1.58
N SER A 33 -0.98 6.53 -1.34
CA SER A 33 -1.66 5.60 -0.43
C SER A 33 -1.78 6.15 1.00
N SER A 34 -0.76 6.87 1.47
CA SER A 34 -0.81 7.50 2.79
C SER A 34 -1.84 8.63 2.86
N SER A 35 -2.01 9.41 1.79
CA SER A 35 -2.97 10.51 1.75
C SER A 35 -4.42 10.06 1.62
N PHE A 36 -4.67 8.90 0.99
CA PHE A 36 -6.01 8.38 0.72
C PHE A 36 -6.41 7.19 1.61
N ALA A 37 -5.64 6.91 2.66
CA ALA A 37 -5.91 5.84 3.60
C ALA A 37 -7.24 6.09 4.34
N PRO A 38 -8.20 5.14 4.30
CA PRO A 38 -9.43 5.24 5.09
C PRO A 38 -9.16 5.36 6.59
N PHE A 39 -10.08 5.98 7.31
CA PHE A 39 -10.10 5.96 8.78
C PHE A 39 -10.09 4.50 9.26
N PHE A 40 -9.31 4.20 10.30
CA PHE A 40 -9.00 2.84 10.81
C PHE A 40 -7.97 2.01 10.03
N THR A 41 -7.32 2.57 9.00
CA THR A 41 -6.16 1.88 8.39
C THR A 41 -5.01 1.81 9.40
N VAL A 42 -4.59 0.60 9.79
CA VAL A 42 -3.39 0.38 10.62
C VAL A 42 -2.19 -0.06 9.79
N LYS A 43 -2.47 -0.70 8.65
CA LYS A 43 -1.46 -1.23 7.73
C LYS A 43 -1.81 -0.92 6.28
N ILE A 44 -0.81 -0.52 5.50
CA ILE A 44 -0.92 -0.36 4.04
C ILE A 44 0.05 -1.31 3.37
N GLU A 45 -0.44 -2.10 2.42
CA GLU A 45 0.40 -2.93 1.57
C GLU A 45 0.41 -2.37 0.15
N LEU A 46 1.60 -2.21 -0.42
CA LEU A 46 1.81 -1.92 -1.83
C LEU A 46 2.30 -3.19 -2.50
N ARG A 47 1.55 -3.65 -3.49
CA ARG A 47 1.83 -4.84 -4.29
C ARG A 47 1.98 -4.48 -5.76
N ASP A 48 2.66 -5.32 -6.53
CA ASP A 48 2.63 -5.21 -8.00
C ASP A 48 1.34 -5.83 -8.59
N ILE A 49 1.27 -5.85 -9.92
CA ILE A 49 0.10 -6.37 -10.66
C ILE A 49 -0.10 -7.88 -10.50
N VAL A 50 0.96 -8.62 -10.18
CA VAL A 50 0.93 -10.07 -9.95
C VAL A 50 0.73 -10.41 -8.45
N GLY A 51 0.60 -9.40 -7.60
CA GLY A 51 0.32 -9.55 -6.17
C GLY A 51 1.56 -9.66 -5.28
N LYS A 52 2.77 -9.49 -5.83
CA LYS A 52 4.03 -9.47 -5.07
C LYS A 52 4.04 -8.26 -4.15
N LEU A 53 4.33 -8.48 -2.87
CA LEU A 53 4.42 -7.41 -1.88
C LEU A 53 5.72 -6.62 -2.08
N LEU A 54 5.60 -5.33 -2.39
CA LEU A 54 6.72 -4.42 -2.65
C LEU A 54 7.10 -3.58 -1.44
N ALA A 55 6.11 -3.11 -0.68
CA ALA A 55 6.33 -2.34 0.53
C ALA A 55 5.13 -2.42 1.46
N THR A 56 5.39 -2.23 2.75
CA THR A 56 4.37 -2.20 3.79
C THR A 56 4.55 -0.95 4.63
N LYS A 57 3.45 -0.29 5.03
CA LYS A 57 3.44 0.77 6.03
C LYS A 57 2.72 0.28 7.27
N GLU A 58 3.39 0.30 8.41
CA GLU A 58 2.81 0.06 9.74
C GLU A 58 3.39 1.10 10.71
N ASN A 59 2.60 1.60 11.65
CA ASN A 59 3.04 2.59 12.64
C ASN A 59 3.75 3.80 12.02
N ASN A 60 3.25 4.28 10.88
CA ASN A 60 3.82 5.38 10.07
C ASN A 60 5.21 5.13 9.47
N ILE A 61 5.75 3.92 9.56
CA ILE A 61 7.06 3.53 9.02
C ILE A 61 6.86 2.68 7.78
N TRP A 62 7.58 3.00 6.70
CA TRP A 62 7.61 2.17 5.49
C TRP A 62 8.74 1.16 5.54
N VAL A 63 8.43 -0.11 5.30
CA VAL A 63 9.40 -1.19 5.08
C VAL A 63 9.30 -1.62 3.61
N ASN A 64 10.43 -1.62 2.91
CA ASN A 64 10.52 -2.18 1.57
C ASN A 64 10.73 -3.68 1.66
N ASN A 65 10.00 -4.45 0.85
CA ASN A 65 10.27 -5.86 0.68
C ASN A 65 11.16 -6.04 -0.55
N GLU A 66 12.47 -6.01 -0.31
CA GLU A 66 13.50 -6.32 -1.29
C GLU A 66 13.76 -7.84 -1.29
N LYS A 67 12.89 -8.61 -1.95
CA LYS A 67 13.16 -9.98 -2.36
C LYS A 67 12.57 -10.24 -3.74
#